data_AF-A0A1J3FE99-F1
#
_entry.id   AF-A0A1J3FE99-F1
#
_cell.length_a   1.000
_cell.length_b   1.000
_cell.length_c   1.000
_cell.angle_alpha   90.00
_cell.angle_beta   90.00
_cell.angle_gamma   90.00
#
_symmetry.space_group_name_H-M   'P 1'
#
loop_
_entity.id
_entity.type
_entity.pdbx_description
1 polymer ?
#
loop_
_entity_poly.entity_id
_entity_poly.type
_entity_poly.pdbx_seq_one_letter_code
_entity_poly.pdbx_strand_id
1 'polypeptide(L)'
;GQALNLKGFSITVALGESNQVISPQHLPYFQFVIIPESVPMSLKKSGPAEFLKNLNKISEASFKECIAQLLLQHDNDIACIIYDDLMYFSEEAAKEFKLPGVRFSTVSATHQVCGCVLSKVNAEKFLVDIKDPDVRDKVVENLHPL
;
A
#
# COMPACT_ATOMS: atom_id res chain seq x y z
N GLY A 1 12.82 -7.88 2.53
CA GLY A 1 13.97 -7.70 1.62
C GLY A 1 15.20 -8.45 2.10
N GLN A 2 16.01 -7.86 2.99
CA GLN A 2 17.36 -8.35 3.30
C GLN A 2 17.40 -9.80 3.82
N ALA A 3 16.49 -10.15 4.73
CA ALA A 3 16.39 -11.52 5.25
C ALA A 3 16.11 -12.57 4.15
N LEU A 4 15.32 -12.22 3.12
CA LEU A 4 15.03 -13.10 1.99
C LEU A 4 16.23 -13.17 1.04
N ASN A 5 16.90 -12.05 0.79
CA ASN A 5 18.12 -12.02 -0.01
C ASN A 5 19.24 -12.89 0.59
N LEU A 6 19.42 -12.85 1.92
CA LEU A 6 20.35 -13.74 2.64
C LEU A 6 19.98 -15.24 2.53
N LYS A 7 18.75 -15.56 2.12
CA LYS A 7 18.28 -16.92 1.86
C LYS A 7 18.36 -17.30 0.38
N GLY A 8 18.92 -16.44 -0.47
CA GLY A 8 19.14 -16.71 -1.89
C GLY A 8 18.07 -16.16 -2.83
N PHE A 9 17.06 -15.42 -2.34
CA PHE A 9 16.07 -14.78 -3.20
C PHE A 9 16.64 -13.52 -3.87
N SER A 10 16.42 -13.39 -5.18
CA SER A 10 16.54 -12.09 -5.85
C SER A 10 15.40 -11.18 -5.40
N ILE A 11 15.69 -9.91 -5.12
CA ILE A 11 14.72 -8.94 -4.62
C ILE A 11 14.63 -7.77 -5.58
N THR A 12 13.42 -7.55 -6.12
CA THR A 12 13.05 -6.34 -6.83
C THR A 12 12.11 -5.51 -5.96
N VAL A 13 12.47 -4.25 -5.74
CA VAL A 13 11.67 -3.29 -4.98
C VAL A 13 10.95 -2.36 -5.95
N ALA A 14 9.63 -2.40 -5.93
CA ALA A 14 8.81 -1.45 -6.68
C ALA A 14 8.61 -0.18 -5.83
N LEU A 15 9.00 0.97 -6.37
CA LEU A 15 8.90 2.27 -5.72
C LEU A 15 7.91 3.15 -6.46
N GLY A 16 6.91 3.69 -5.77
CA GLY A 16 6.08 4.76 -6.32
C GLY A 16 6.94 5.96 -6.66
N GLU A 17 6.76 6.53 -7.85
CA GLU A 17 7.51 7.72 -8.30
C GLU A 17 7.41 8.88 -7.28
N SER A 18 6.27 8.97 -6.61
CA SER A 18 5.96 9.98 -5.59
C SER A 18 6.64 9.73 -4.23
N ASN A 19 7.18 8.53 -3.98
CA ASN A 19 7.69 8.06 -2.70
C ASN A 19 9.12 7.47 -2.80
N GLN A 20 10.03 8.18 -3.47
CA GLN A 20 11.43 7.79 -3.63
C GLN A 20 12.28 8.23 -2.41
N VAL A 21 11.98 7.67 -1.24
CA VAL A 21 12.68 8.01 0.02
C VAL A 21 13.95 7.16 0.26
N ILE A 22 14.16 6.10 -0.53
CA ILE A 22 15.34 5.22 -0.44
C ILE A 22 16.20 5.43 -1.68
N SER A 23 17.47 5.79 -1.49
CA SER A 23 18.42 5.82 -2.60
C SER A 23 18.93 4.40 -2.92
N PRO A 24 18.82 3.92 -4.17
CA PRO A 24 19.28 2.59 -4.60
C PRO A 24 20.73 2.29 -4.24
N GLN A 25 21.58 3.32 -4.14
CA GLN A 25 22.99 3.21 -3.77
C GLN A 25 23.23 2.59 -2.39
N HIS A 26 22.25 2.62 -1.49
CA HIS A 26 22.36 2.03 -0.15
C HIS A 26 21.98 0.54 -0.11
N LEU A 27 21.45 -0.01 -1.21
CA LEU A 27 20.96 -1.39 -1.30
C LEU A 27 21.39 -2.04 -2.63
N PRO A 28 22.71 -2.23 -2.86
CA PRO A 28 23.24 -2.70 -4.15
C PRO A 28 22.81 -4.12 -4.52
N TYR A 29 22.31 -4.90 -3.56
CA TYR A 29 21.83 -6.27 -3.79
C TYR A 29 20.37 -6.34 -4.24
N PHE A 30 19.66 -5.20 -4.30
CA PHE A 30 18.27 -5.13 -4.75
C PHE A 30 18.20 -4.48 -6.12
N GLN A 31 17.27 -4.97 -6.94
CA GLN A 31 16.82 -4.30 -8.14
C GLN A 31 15.69 -3.36 -7.78
N PHE A 32 15.52 -2.30 -8.57
CA PHE A 32 14.49 -1.31 -8.35
C PHE A 32 13.71 -1.08 -9.64
N VAL A 33 12.39 -1.00 -9.52
CA VAL A 33 11.50 -0.56 -10.58
C VAL A 33 10.70 0.62 -10.06
N ILE A 34 10.56 1.65 -10.88
CA ILE A 34 9.71 2.79 -10.56
C ILE A 34 8.31 2.50 -11.09
N ILE A 35 7.31 2.66 -10.24
CA ILE A 35 5.89 2.66 -10.62
C ILE A 35 5.57 4.10 -11.02
N PRO A 36 5.24 4.37 -12.29
CA PRO A 36 4.80 5.69 -12.71
C PRO A 36 3.47 6.03 -12.03
N GLU A 37 3.44 7.12 -11.25
CA GLU A 37 2.26 7.54 -10.49
C GLU A 37 2.02 9.04 -10.67
N SER A 38 0.90 9.40 -11.29
CA SER A 38 0.49 10.79 -11.44
C SER A 38 -0.34 11.28 -10.25
N VAL A 39 0.26 11.28 -9.05
CA VAL A 39 -0.41 11.71 -7.79
C VAL A 39 -0.56 13.24 -7.76
N PRO A 40 -1.79 13.81 -7.87
CA PRO A 40 -1.98 15.25 -7.88
C PRO A 40 -1.64 15.89 -6.52
N MET A 41 -1.15 17.13 -6.53
CA MET A 41 -0.82 17.83 -5.28
C MET A 41 -2.05 18.07 -4.37
N SER A 42 -3.24 18.24 -4.97
CA SER A 42 -4.50 18.32 -4.22
C SER A 42 -4.77 17.05 -3.42
N LEU A 43 -4.45 15.88 -3.98
CA LEU A 43 -4.61 14.60 -3.32
C LEU A 43 -3.64 14.43 -2.15
N LYS A 44 -2.41 14.95 -2.27
CA LYS A 44 -1.43 14.95 -1.16
C LYS A 44 -1.89 15.76 0.06
N LYS A 45 -2.88 16.66 -0.12
CA LYS A 45 -3.49 17.44 0.96
C LYS A 45 -4.80 16.84 1.47
N SER A 46 -5.25 15.72 0.92
CA SER A 46 -6.46 15.02 1.36
C SER A 46 -6.23 14.24 2.65
N GLY A 47 -7.30 13.81 3.30
CA GLY A 47 -7.21 12.96 4.47
C GLY A 47 -6.57 11.59 4.14
N PRO A 48 -5.92 10.92 5.11
CA PRO A 48 -5.15 9.68 4.85
C PRO A 48 -5.94 8.59 4.12
N ALA A 49 -7.22 8.40 4.46
CA ALA A 49 -8.07 7.40 3.83
C ALA A 49 -8.38 7.71 2.35
N GLU A 50 -8.64 8.99 2.03
CA GLU A 50 -8.89 9.42 0.65
C GLU A 50 -7.61 9.35 -0.18
N PHE A 51 -6.48 9.76 0.39
CA PHE A 51 -5.17 9.63 -0.22
C PHE A 51 -4.88 8.18 -0.61
N LEU A 52 -4.97 7.24 0.34
CA LEU A 52 -4.68 5.81 0.11
C LEU A 52 -5.62 5.18 -0.93
N LYS A 53 -6.92 5.48 -0.87
CA LYS A 53 -7.90 4.98 -1.83
C LYS A 53 -7.55 5.40 -3.26
N ASN A 54 -7.22 6.68 -3.45
CA ASN A 54 -6.88 7.20 -4.76
C ASN A 54 -5.50 6.72 -5.22
N LEU A 55 -4.51 6.62 -4.32
CA LEU A 55 -3.19 6.08 -4.63
C LEU A 55 -3.32 4.66 -5.21
N ASN A 56 -4.06 3.78 -4.55
CA ASN A 56 -4.31 2.43 -5.05
C ASN A 56 -4.92 2.42 -6.45
N LYS A 57 -5.90 3.29 -6.71
CA LYS A 57 -6.54 3.40 -8.03
C LYS A 57 -5.57 3.89 -9.11
N ILE A 58 -4.71 4.84 -8.79
CA ILE A 58 -3.76 5.45 -9.73
C ILE A 58 -2.62 4.47 -10.04
N SER A 59 -2.12 3.77 -9.04
CA SER A 59 -0.94 2.90 -9.17
C SER A 59 -1.25 1.53 -9.78
N GLU A 60 -2.50 1.07 -9.79
CA GLU A 60 -2.84 -0.30 -10.21
C GLU A 60 -2.39 -0.65 -11.63
N ALA A 61 -2.76 0.17 -12.63
CA ALA A 61 -2.44 -0.10 -14.02
C ALA A 61 -0.93 -0.06 -14.27
N SER A 62 -0.26 0.97 -13.78
CA SER A 62 1.19 1.13 -13.87
C SER A 62 1.94 -0.04 -13.20
N PHE A 63 1.48 -0.47 -12.02
CA PHE A 63 2.11 -1.58 -11.32
C PHE A 63 1.92 -2.89 -12.06
N LYS A 64 0.73 -3.16 -12.62
CA LYS A 64 0.48 -4.35 -13.44
C LYS A 64 1.40 -4.38 -14.67
N GLU A 65 1.61 -3.23 -15.30
CA GLU A 65 2.56 -3.12 -16.41
C GLU A 65 4.00 -3.41 -15.96
N CYS A 66 4.44 -2.89 -14.80
CA CYS A 66 5.75 -3.22 -14.23
C CYS A 66 5.91 -4.74 -13.99
N ILE A 67 4.89 -5.40 -13.43
CA ILE A 67 4.93 -6.85 -13.20
C ILE A 67 4.98 -7.63 -14.51
N ALA A 68 4.21 -7.23 -15.53
CA ALA A 68 4.25 -7.85 -16.85
C ALA A 68 5.65 -7.75 -17.48
N GLN A 69 6.31 -6.58 -17.36
CA GLN A 69 7.67 -6.38 -17.85
C GLN A 69 8.69 -7.24 -17.08
N LEU A 70 8.57 -7.33 -15.75
CA LEU A 70 9.45 -8.18 -14.93
C LEU A 70 9.29 -9.67 -15.26
N LEU A 71 8.07 -10.13 -15.50
CA LEU A 71 7.83 -11.52 -15.94
C LEU A 71 8.52 -11.80 -17.27
N LEU A 72 8.50 -10.86 -18.21
CA LEU A 72 9.21 -11.01 -19.48
C LEU A 72 10.74 -11.00 -19.30
N GLN A 73 11.26 -10.17 -18.40
CA GLN A 73 12.70 -10.06 -18.14
C GLN A 73 13.30 -11.27 -17.40
N HIS A 74 12.47 -11.95 -16.60
CA HIS A 74 12.89 -13.07 -15.75
C HIS A 74 12.30 -14.42 -16.19
N ASP A 75 11.92 -14.57 -17.46
CA ASP A 75 11.38 -15.83 -18.00
C ASP A 75 10.19 -16.41 -17.19
N ASN A 76 9.34 -15.53 -16.66
CA ASN A 76 8.22 -15.81 -15.75
C ASN A 76 8.62 -16.36 -14.37
N ASP A 77 9.87 -16.20 -13.94
CA ASP A 77 10.38 -16.64 -12.64
C ASP A 77 10.18 -15.58 -11.54
N ILE A 78 8.92 -15.28 -11.21
CA ILE A 78 8.58 -14.50 -10.03
C ILE A 78 7.97 -15.44 -8.98
N ALA A 79 8.68 -15.64 -7.87
CA ALA A 79 8.22 -16.53 -6.81
C ALA A 79 6.99 -15.99 -6.04
N CYS A 80 6.94 -14.68 -5.78
CA CYS A 80 5.81 -14.03 -5.12
C CYS A 80 5.88 -12.50 -5.22
N ILE A 81 4.74 -11.84 -4.95
CA ILE A 81 4.65 -10.41 -4.69
C ILE A 81 4.42 -10.20 -3.19
N ILE A 82 5.33 -9.49 -2.52
CA ILE A 82 5.18 -9.07 -1.12
C ILE A 82 4.73 -7.61 -1.12
N TYR A 83 3.62 -7.30 -0.46
CA TYR A 83 3.02 -5.97 -0.50
C TYR A 83 2.51 -5.52 0.86
N ASP A 84 2.54 -4.22 1.11
CA ASP A 84 1.94 -3.61 2.29
C ASP A 84 0.41 -3.76 2.25
N ASP A 85 -0.22 -4.01 3.41
CA ASP A 85 -1.66 -4.28 3.50
C ASP A 85 -2.56 -3.12 3.07
N LEU A 86 -2.05 -1.89 3.05
CA LEU A 86 -2.76 -0.72 2.53
C LEU A 86 -2.60 -0.53 1.01
N MET A 87 -1.70 -1.29 0.36
CA MET A 87 -1.40 -1.23 -1.07
C MET A 87 -2.06 -2.38 -1.84
N TYR A 88 -3.40 -2.48 -1.71
CA TYR A 88 -4.20 -3.57 -2.29
C TYR A 88 -4.15 -3.65 -3.82
N PHE A 89 -3.71 -2.61 -4.54
CA PHE A 89 -3.44 -2.70 -5.98
C PHE A 89 -2.41 -3.78 -6.32
N SER A 90 -1.49 -4.08 -5.39
CA SER A 90 -0.50 -5.15 -5.56
C SER A 90 -1.12 -6.54 -5.44
N GLU A 91 -2.15 -6.69 -4.59
CA GLU A 91 -2.93 -7.92 -4.49
C GLU A 91 -3.65 -8.20 -5.82
N GLU A 92 -4.23 -7.18 -6.44
CA GLU A 92 -4.91 -7.30 -7.73
C GLU A 92 -3.94 -7.69 -8.86
N ALA A 93 -2.72 -7.14 -8.88
CA ALA A 93 -1.69 -7.60 -9.81
C ALA A 93 -1.30 -9.07 -9.55
N ALA A 94 -1.08 -9.47 -8.29
CA ALA A 94 -0.75 -10.85 -7.96
C ALA A 94 -1.83 -11.83 -8.45
N LYS A 95 -3.11 -11.49 -8.28
CA LYS A 95 -4.25 -12.28 -8.80
C LYS A 95 -4.26 -12.36 -10.32
N GLU A 96 -4.10 -11.23 -11.00
CA GLU A 96 -4.14 -11.14 -12.47
C GLU A 96 -3.06 -12.03 -13.12
N PHE A 97 -1.83 -11.96 -12.60
CA PHE A 97 -0.71 -12.74 -13.09
C PHE A 97 -0.58 -14.13 -12.45
N LYS A 98 -1.54 -14.53 -11.61
CA LYS A 98 -1.56 -15.82 -10.89
C LYS A 98 -0.29 -16.09 -10.07
N LEU A 99 0.28 -15.03 -9.51
CA LEU A 99 1.46 -15.10 -8.64
C LEU A 99 1.03 -15.22 -7.18
N PRO A 100 1.79 -15.94 -6.34
CA PRO A 100 1.57 -15.92 -4.90
C PRO A 100 1.70 -14.50 -4.34
N GLY A 101 0.67 -14.03 -3.63
CA GLY A 101 0.67 -12.74 -2.93
C GLY A 101 0.90 -12.92 -1.44
N VAL A 102 1.89 -12.23 -0.87
CA VAL A 102 2.16 -12.23 0.56
C VAL A 102 1.90 -10.84 1.11
N ARG A 103 0.81 -10.70 1.88
CA ARG A 103 0.48 -9.45 2.56
C ARG A 103 1.42 -9.24 3.74
N PHE A 104 1.97 -8.05 3.86
CA PHE A 104 2.85 -7.60 4.93
C PHE A 104 2.19 -6.43 5.67
N SER A 105 1.91 -6.60 6.96
CA SER A 105 1.35 -5.53 7.78
C SER A 105 2.48 -4.86 8.56
N THR A 106 2.58 -3.54 8.45
CA THR A 106 3.55 -2.71 9.20
C THR A 106 3.00 -2.23 10.53
N VAL A 107 1.74 -2.58 10.84
CA VAL A 107 1.02 -2.20 12.05
C VAL A 107 0.81 -3.40 12.98
N SER A 108 0.28 -3.16 14.19
CA SER A 108 0.11 -4.21 15.18
C SER A 108 -0.93 -5.26 14.77
N ALA A 109 -0.84 -6.47 15.33
CA ALA A 109 -1.86 -7.50 15.13
C ALA A 109 -3.27 -7.02 15.57
N THR A 110 -3.34 -6.14 16.58
CA THR A 110 -4.60 -5.53 17.03
C THR A 110 -5.24 -4.68 15.93
N HIS A 111 -4.46 -3.99 15.10
CA HIS A 111 -4.99 -3.24 13.95
C HIS A 111 -5.76 -4.17 13.00
N GLN A 112 -5.19 -5.33 12.67
CA GLN A 112 -5.86 -6.33 11.81
C GLN A 112 -7.18 -6.80 12.43
N VAL A 113 -7.18 -7.12 13.72
CA VAL A 113 -8.39 -7.55 14.44
C VAL A 113 -9.45 -6.44 14.40
N CYS A 114 -9.07 -5.19 14.68
CA CYS A 114 -9.97 -4.05 14.59
C CYS A 114 -10.56 -3.91 13.19
N GLY A 115 -9.74 -3.96 12.13
CA GLY A 115 -10.22 -3.93 10.74
C GLY A 115 -11.22 -5.04 10.43
N CYS A 116 -10.94 -6.28 10.88
CA CYS A 116 -11.84 -7.42 10.70
C CYS A 116 -13.16 -7.31 11.47
N VAL A 117 -13.15 -6.69 12.66
CA VAL A 117 -14.36 -6.44 13.44
C VAL A 117 -15.16 -5.32 12.79
N LEU A 118 -14.50 -4.20 12.46
CA LEU A 118 -15.12 -3.04 11.82
C LEU A 118 -15.73 -3.38 10.45
N SER A 119 -15.16 -4.31 9.69
CA SER A 119 -15.76 -4.74 8.43
C SER A 119 -17.07 -5.53 8.58
N LYS A 120 -17.36 -6.02 9.79
CA LYS A 120 -18.56 -6.80 10.12
C LYS A 120 -19.62 -6.01 10.87
N VAL A 121 -19.30 -4.81 11.37
CA VAL A 121 -20.29 -3.98 12.06
C VAL A 121 -21.18 -3.27 11.04
N ASN A 122 -22.46 -3.11 11.39
CA ASN A 122 -23.34 -2.25 10.62
C ASN A 122 -22.90 -0.79 10.83
N ALA A 123 -22.42 -0.14 9.76
CA ALA A 123 -21.89 1.21 9.81
C ALA A 123 -22.91 2.23 10.35
N GLU A 124 -24.18 2.11 9.97
CA GLU A 124 -25.22 3.02 10.45
C GLU A 124 -25.40 2.91 11.95
N LYS A 125 -25.54 1.69 12.47
CA LYS A 125 -25.68 1.43 13.92
C LYS A 125 -24.43 1.82 14.71
N PHE A 126 -23.25 1.51 14.18
CA PHE A 126 -21.98 1.82 14.83
C PHE A 126 -21.73 3.34 14.92
N LEU A 127 -22.22 4.11 13.95
CA LEU A 127 -22.06 5.55 13.90
C LEU A 127 -23.19 6.33 14.58
N VAL A 128 -24.25 5.69 15.09
CA VAL A 128 -25.39 6.37 15.73
C VAL A 128 -24.93 7.25 16.91
N ASP A 129 -24.01 6.75 17.74
CA ASP A 129 -23.48 7.51 18.89
C ASP A 129 -22.42 8.56 18.49
N ILE A 130 -21.91 8.51 17.25
CA ILE A 130 -20.93 9.46 16.67
C ILE A 130 -21.65 10.56 15.85
N LYS A 131 -22.98 10.52 15.79
CA LYS A 131 -23.81 11.52 15.11
C LYS A 131 -24.13 12.74 15.99
N ASP A 132 -23.46 12.95 17.11
CA ASP A 132 -23.55 14.23 17.81
C ASP A 132 -22.99 15.34 16.90
N PRO A 133 -23.85 16.22 16.33
CA PRO A 133 -23.41 17.27 15.43
C PRO A 133 -22.48 18.28 16.12
N ASP A 134 -22.56 18.40 17.45
CA ASP A 134 -21.72 19.32 18.22
C ASP A 134 -20.28 18.83 18.40
N VAL A 135 -19.97 17.58 18.05
CA VAL A 135 -18.63 16.98 18.18
C VAL A 135 -17.89 16.88 16.84
N ARG A 136 -18.63 16.80 15.72
CA ARG A 136 -18.04 16.55 14.40
C ARG A 136 -17.12 17.66 13.89
N ASP A 137 -17.43 18.91 14.21
CA ASP A 137 -16.66 20.09 13.79
C ASP A 137 -15.85 20.74 14.92
N LYS A 138 -15.88 20.15 16.14
CA LYS A 138 -15.05 20.65 17.24
C LYS A 138 -13.60 20.22 17.02
N VAL A 139 -12.75 21.23 16.76
CA VAL A 139 -11.30 21.08 16.90
C VAL A 139 -11.04 20.62 18.33
N VAL A 140 -10.42 19.44 18.49
CA VAL A 140 -10.01 18.98 19.82
C VAL A 140 -8.97 19.97 20.33
N GLU A 141 -9.31 20.71 21.39
CA GLU A 141 -8.39 21.67 21.99
C GLU A 141 -7.09 20.96 22.37
N ASN A 142 -5.95 21.55 21.97
CA ASN A 142 -4.59 21.03 22.15
C ASN A 142 -4.14 19.88 21.25
N LEU A 143 -4.91 19.47 20.23
CA LEU A 143 -4.34 18.73 19.09
C LEU A 143 -3.78 19.71 18.07
N HIS A 144 -2.46 19.83 18.00
CA HIS A 144 -1.81 20.49 16.87
C HIS A 144 -2.10 19.71 15.58
N PRO A 145 -2.42 20.38 14.46
CA PRO A 145 -2.47 19.71 13.18
C PRO A 145 -1.09 19.11 12.87
N LEU A 146 -1.08 17.83 12.49
CA LEU A 146 0.11 17.14 11.98
C LEU A 146 0.51 17.70 10.60
#